data_AF-A0A7X7E196-F1
#
_entry.id   AF-A0A7X7E196-F1
#
_cell.length_a   1.000
_cell.length_b   1.000
_cell.length_c   1.000
_cell.angle_alpha   90.00
_cell.angle_beta   90.00
_cell.angle_gamma   90.00
#
_symmetry.space_group_name_H-M   'P 1'
#
loop_
_entity.id
_entity.type
_entity.pdbx_description
1 polymer ?
#
loop_
_entity_poly.entity_id
_entity_poly.type
_entity_poly.pdbx_seq_one_letter_code
_entity_poly.pdbx_strand_id
1 'polypeptide(L)' 'MQKFIQYLKDVRAEMAKVSWPTRNEVTGATTLVVALSIAVSLFVYACDQILVHVVGFFLKSGL' A
#
# COMPACT_ATOMS: atom_id res chain seq x y z
N MET A 1 23.99 -13.43 29.71
CA MET A 1 22.65 -12.80 29.76
C MET A 1 22.69 -11.29 29.99
N GLN A 2 23.48 -10.75 30.93
CA GLN A 2 23.57 -9.29 31.19
C GLN A 2 23.90 -8.45 29.94
N LYS A 3 24.81 -8.91 29.06
CA LYS A 3 25.18 -8.23 27.81
C LYS A 3 24.00 -8.06 26.82
N PHE A 4 23.06 -9.02 26.79
CA PHE A 4 21.90 -8.98 25.89
C PHE A 4 20.87 -7.94 26.36
N ILE A 5 20.65 -7.84 27.68
CA ILE A 5 19.77 -6.82 28.26
C ILE A 5 20.35 -5.41 28.05
N GLN A 6 21.68 -5.27 28.17
CA GLN A 6 22.36 -4.00 27.89
C GLN A 6 22.23 -3.61 26.41
N TYR A 7 22.45 -4.56 25.49
CA TYR A 7 22.26 -4.34 24.07
C TYR A 7 20.84 -3.87 23.71
N LEU A 8 19.79 -4.47 24.30
CA LEU A 8 18.41 -4.02 24.10
C LEU A 8 18.14 -2.61 24.65
N LYS A 9 18.80 -2.24 25.76
CA LYS A 9 18.73 -0.87 26.31
C LYS A 9 19.37 0.14 25.35
N ASP A 10 20.53 -0.20 24.80
CA ASP A 10 21.26 0.66 23.87
C ASP A 10 20.46 0.85 22.56
N VAL A 11 19.88 -0.23 22.01
CA VAL A 11 18.99 -0.17 20.83
C VAL A 11 17.75 0.70 21.08
N ARG A 12 17.13 0.62 22.27
CA ARG A 12 16.00 1.48 22.62
C ARG A 12 16.42 2.95 22.71
N ALA A 13 17.62 3.24 23.22
CA ALA A 13 18.16 4.59 23.29
C ALA A 13 18.46 5.15 21.88
N GLU A 14 18.95 4.32 20.95
CA GLU A 14 19.13 4.70 19.55
C GLU A 14 17.78 4.96 18.85
N MET A 15 16.77 4.10 19.07
CA MET A 15 15.44 4.28 18.49
C MET A 15 14.75 5.56 18.94
N ALA A 16 15.11 6.11 20.10
CA ALA A 16 14.60 7.41 20.56
C ALA A 16 15.20 8.60 19.78
N LYS A 17 16.33 8.43 19.09
CA LYS A 17 16.92 9.45 18.20
C LYS A 17 16.26 9.47 16.83
N VAL A 18 15.45 8.45 16.50
CA VAL A 18 14.73 8.37 15.24
C VAL A 18 13.52 9.29 15.30
N SER A 19 13.44 10.23 14.36
CA SER A 19 12.28 11.11 14.17
C SER A 19 11.13 10.33 13.56
N TRP A 20 10.34 9.67 14.40
CA TRP A 20 9.12 9.01 13.95
C TRP A 20 8.05 10.05 13.59
N PRO A 21 7.32 9.83 12.49
CA PRO A 21 6.22 10.70 12.10
C PRO A 21 5.16 10.74 13.20
N THR A 22 4.47 11.87 13.31
CA THR A 22 3.39 12.05 14.28
C THR A 22 2.20 11.14 13.92
N ARG A 23 1.39 10.78 14.91
CA ARG A 23 0.20 9.93 14.68
C ARG A 23 -0.72 10.48 13.58
N ASN A 24 -0.84 11.81 13.50
CA ASN A 24 -1.66 12.49 12.51
C ASN A 24 -1.11 12.33 11.09
N GLU A 25 0.21 12.41 10.91
CA GLU A 25 0.85 12.20 9.61
C GLU A 25 0.69 10.76 9.14
N VAL A 26 0.85 9.79 10.05
CA VAL A 26 0.66 8.36 9.72
C VAL A 26 -0.78 8.10 9.29
N THR A 27 -1.76 8.65 10.00
CA THR A 27 -3.18 8.51 9.62
C THR A 27 -3.48 9.19 8.29
N GLY A 28 -2.96 10.39 8.06
CA GLY A 28 -3.17 11.13 6.81
C GLY A 28 -2.57 10.39 5.61
N ALA A 29 -1.34 9.91 5.73
CA ALA A 29 -0.70 9.11 4.69
C ALA A 29 -1.48 7.81 4.40
N THR A 30 -1.98 7.13 5.43
CA THR A 30 -2.77 5.90 5.25
C THR A 30 -4.09 6.19 4.53
N THR A 31 -4.83 7.22 4.94
CA THR A 31 -6.09 7.61 4.30
C THR A 31 -5.88 7.99 2.83
N LEU A 32 -4.80 8.73 2.52
CA LEU A 32 -4.46 9.08 1.15
C LEU A 32 -4.20 7.84 0.29
N VAL A 33 -3.37 6.91 0.77
CA VAL A 33 -3.05 5.66 0.05
C VAL A 33 -4.31 4.83 -0.19
N VAL A 34 -5.20 4.73 0.79
CA VAL A 34 -6.47 4.00 0.64
C VAL A 34 -7.34 4.64 -0.44
N ALA A 35 -7.49 5.97 -0.43
CA ALA A 35 -8.27 6.70 -1.42
C ALA A 35 -7.71 6.51 -2.84
N LEU A 36 -6.38 6.65 -3.00
CA LEU A 36 -5.71 6.45 -4.28
C LEU A 36 -5.82 5.00 -4.76
N SER A 37 -5.69 4.02 -3.87
CA SER A 37 -5.82 2.60 -4.23
C SER A 37 -7.23 2.27 -4.73
N ILE A 38 -8.27 2.85 -4.12
CA ILE A 38 -9.66 2.72 -4.59
C ILE A 38 -9.84 3.37 -5.96
N ALA A 39 -9.27 4.56 -6.17
CA ALA A 39 -9.37 5.25 -7.45
C ALA A 39 -8.70 4.44 -8.58
N VAL A 40 -7.50 3.91 -8.31
CA VAL A 40 -6.76 3.08 -9.29
C VAL A 40 -7.49 1.76 -9.54
N SER A 41 -8.02 1.10 -8.52
CA SER A 41 -8.73 -0.18 -8.70
C SER A 41 -10.00 -0.01 -9.54
N LEU A 42 -10.75 1.09 -9.34
CA LEU A 42 -11.91 1.42 -10.17
C LEU A 42 -11.52 1.69 -11.63
N PHE A 43 -10.42 2.40 -11.85
CA PHE A 43 -9.91 2.66 -13.20
C PHE A 43 -9.53 1.35 -13.92
N VAL A 44 -8.74 0.50 -13.27
CA VAL A 44 -8.32 -0.80 -13.82
C VAL A 44 -9.55 -1.68 -14.08
N TYR A 45 -10.48 -1.75 -13.14
CA TYR A 45 -11.73 -2.49 -13.32
C TYR A 45 -12.52 -2.02 -14.56
N ALA A 46 -12.64 -0.70 -14.76
CA ALA A 46 -13.31 -0.16 -15.95
C ALA A 46 -12.58 -0.55 -17.24
N CYS A 47 -11.25 -0.49 -17.26
CA CYS A 47 -10.44 -0.93 -18.40
C CYS A 47 -10.62 -2.42 -18.69
N ASP A 48 -10.61 -3.28 -17.67
CA ASP A 48 -10.81 -4.72 -17.83
C ASP A 48 -12.18 -5.05 -18.44
N GLN A 49 -13.24 -4.36 -18.00
CA GLN A 49 -14.59 -4.53 -18.57
C GLN A 49 -14.65 -4.18 -20.06
N ILE A 50 -13.96 -3.11 -20.47
CA ILE A 50 -13.88 -2.72 -21.88
C ILE A 50 -13.11 -3.78 -22.68
N LEU A 51 -11.96 -4.24 -22.17
CA LEU A 51 -11.15 -5.26 -22.82
C LEU A 51 -11.91 -6.57 -22.99
N VAL A 52 -12.64 -7.02 -21.97
CA VAL A 52 -13.45 -8.25 -22.03
C VAL A 52 -14.55 -8.14 -23.09
N HIS A 53 -15.24 -7.01 -23.18
CA HIS A 53 -16.27 -6.81 -24.21
C HIS A 53 -15.68 -6.79 -25.63
N VAL A 54 -14.56 -6.11 -25.82
CA VAL A 54 -13.88 -6.02 -27.13
C VAL A 54 -13.37 -7.40 -27.56
N VAL A 55 -12.64 -8.09 -26.67
CA VAL A 55 -12.10 -9.43 -26.95
C VAL A 55 -13.22 -10.45 -27.17
N GLY A 56 -14.29 -10.39 -26.37
CA GLY A 56 -15.46 -11.25 -26.54
C GLY A 56 -16.19 -11.03 -27.86
N PHE A 57 -16.31 -9.78 -28.31
CA PHE A 57 -16.86 -9.45 -29.63
C PHE A 57 -15.99 -10.03 -30.76
N PHE A 58 -14.67 -9.89 -30.67
CA PHE A 58 -13.74 -10.46 -31.65
C PHE A 58 -13.78 -11.99 -31.69
N LEU A 59 -13.80 -12.67 -30.52
CA LEU A 59 -13.90 -14.13 -30.45
C LEU A 59 -15.22 -14.66 -31.03
N LYS A 60 -16.33 -13.94 -30.81
CA LYS A 60 -17.63 -14.33 -31.36
C LYS A 60 -17.73 -14.12 -32.87
N SER A 61 -16.95 -13.19 -33.44
CA SER A 61 -16.92 -12.91 -34.88
C SER A 61 -16.02 -13.88 -35.68
N GLY A 62 -15.17 -14.66 -35.00
CA GLY A 62 -14.21 -15.60 -35.61
C GLY A 62 -14.62 -17.08 -35.57
N LEU A 63 -15.83 -17.39 -35.08
CA LEU A 63 -16.45 -18.72 -35.09
C LEU A 63 -17.70 -18.71 -35.99
#